data_AF-A0A966UQB0-F1
#
_entry.id   AF-A0A966UQB0-F1
#
_cell.length_a   1.000
_cell.length_b   1.000
_cell.length_c   1.000
_cell.angle_alpha   90.00
_cell.angle_beta   90.00
_cell.angle_gamma   90.00
#
_symmetry.space_group_name_H-M   'P 1'
#
loop_
_entity.id
_entity.type
_entity.pdbx_description
1 polymer ?
#
loop_
_entity_poly.entity_id
_entity_poly.type
_entity_poly.pdbx_seq_one_letter_code
_entity_poly.pdbx_strand_id
1 'polypeptide(L)'
;MPIKRFHEFPANSGTLTNDDIFLFMDNPGASGVTKKISLSEIATAIGSGGGGSGNPFPYIEVTNQSSTIDYFAGDEVVFTKSDYGDEIDVIASGLSITRGNNQGIYNPILENNWDDETNVPFGGRPSPANTEWNSQGWGSLTNVSSRTYTTFWNAVGGSLGNNVLSKFLIMHDTVNDKYYKIDFTVWGNAGAGAPVTYTRQQIDATTGADIGSLVTFTKLGGADPFLVYDAVDTGLSISRGSNQGIFNIEQENGWTDNNNWPQSPLGTLWNIDGWYDLSNVTSRTYLPLDQVFDGGLGTKIVGTECVMHDTINDKYYTVKFTKWGNANSGAGVSYVRRLIDTNFLFVHTENGSEVDDIAPGIGITRDSSYSIYNPYDEGSWDEDYSPGGTLWNFDGTQDLSDVESRSYVIFYEAIRYWGIGNKIDGKEAIVKIPSTGEYYTIKFINWQRGGGGAFSYIRTPIDLTKINEGVRFADGT
;
A
#
# COMPACT_ATOMS: atom_id res chain seq x y z
N MET A 1 -22.94 22.86 29.19
CA MET A 1 -22.21 24.16 29.20
C MET A 1 -21.85 24.53 27.77
N PRO A 2 -21.86 25.81 27.38
CA PRO A 2 -21.35 26.19 26.06
C PRO A 2 -19.84 25.92 25.98
N ILE A 3 -19.40 25.33 24.87
CA ILE A 3 -17.97 25.16 24.57
C ILE A 3 -17.36 26.55 24.47
N LYS A 4 -16.36 26.82 25.31
CA LYS A 4 -15.64 28.09 25.27
C LYS A 4 -14.54 28.05 24.22
N ARG A 5 -14.39 29.14 23.46
CA ARG A 5 -13.28 29.31 22.51
C ARG A 5 -12.00 29.72 23.25
N PHE A 6 -10.85 29.46 22.63
CA PHE A 6 -9.51 29.67 23.19
C PHE A 6 -9.29 31.04 23.88
N HIS A 7 -9.88 32.11 23.34
CA HIS A 7 -9.73 33.47 23.87
C HIS A 7 -10.71 33.83 24.99
N GLU A 8 -11.62 32.91 25.36
CA GLU A 8 -12.65 33.12 26.38
C GLU A 8 -12.21 32.63 27.78
N PHE A 9 -10.99 32.13 27.90
CA PHE A 9 -10.37 31.80 29.18
C PHE A 9 -9.80 33.07 29.86
N PRO A 10 -9.90 33.19 31.20
CA PRO A 10 -9.35 34.34 31.93
C PRO A 10 -7.85 34.52 31.68
N ALA A 11 -7.37 35.77 31.72
CA ALA A 11 -5.94 36.05 31.72
C ALA A 11 -5.26 35.33 32.90
N ASN A 12 -4.09 34.72 32.65
CA ASN A 12 -3.31 33.87 33.57
C ASN A 12 -3.80 32.42 33.74
N SER A 13 -4.56 31.87 32.79
CA SER A 13 -4.94 30.44 32.76
C SER A 13 -3.77 29.48 32.45
N GLY A 14 -2.54 29.98 32.34
CA GLY A 14 -1.36 29.24 31.90
C GLY A 14 -1.19 29.19 30.38
N THR A 15 0.02 28.87 29.93
CA THR A 15 0.34 28.60 28.52
C THR A 15 -0.06 27.16 28.19
N LEU A 16 -0.73 26.95 27.06
CA LEU A 16 -1.05 25.62 26.55
C LEU A 16 0.10 25.14 25.67
N THR A 17 0.53 23.89 25.89
CA THR A 17 1.54 23.21 25.10
C THR A 17 0.91 22.03 24.35
N ASN A 18 1.63 21.47 23.38
CA ASN A 18 1.18 20.29 22.64
C ASN A 18 1.01 19.05 23.55
N ASP A 19 1.48 19.11 24.81
CA ASP A 19 1.43 18.04 25.80
C ASP A 19 0.26 18.18 26.81
N ASP A 20 -0.64 19.16 26.64
CA ASP A 20 -1.79 19.33 27.55
C ASP A 20 -3.03 18.57 27.02
N ILE A 21 -3.46 17.50 27.71
CA ILE A 21 -4.74 16.80 27.47
C ILE A 21 -5.83 17.37 28.39
N PHE A 22 -7.02 17.66 27.84
CA PHE A 22 -8.18 18.06 28.62
C PHE A 22 -9.15 16.88 28.80
N LEU A 23 -9.26 16.37 30.03
CA LEU A 23 -10.32 15.43 30.40
C LEU A 23 -11.50 16.21 30.99
N PHE A 24 -12.61 16.26 30.25
CA PHE A 24 -13.89 16.77 30.75
C PHE A 24 -14.62 15.64 31.46
N MET A 25 -14.38 15.46 32.77
CA MET A 25 -15.23 14.59 33.57
C MET A 25 -16.40 15.41 34.10
N ASP A 26 -17.59 15.17 33.55
CA ASP A 26 -18.84 15.68 34.13
C ASP A 26 -19.08 14.98 35.47
N ASN A 27 -19.02 15.73 36.56
CA ASN A 27 -19.53 15.26 37.85
C ASN A 27 -20.91 15.90 38.03
N PRO A 28 -22.01 15.17 37.76
CA PRO A 28 -23.34 15.76 37.82
C PRO A 28 -23.80 16.13 39.25
N GLY A 29 -22.98 15.91 40.28
CA GLY A 29 -23.35 16.08 41.69
C GLY A 29 -22.53 17.08 42.51
N ALA A 30 -21.48 17.75 41.99
CA ALA A 30 -20.67 18.65 42.82
C ALA A 30 -20.14 19.90 42.10
N SER A 31 -20.05 20.99 42.86
CA SER A 31 -19.73 22.35 42.39
C SER A 31 -18.35 22.47 41.72
N GLY A 32 -18.34 22.50 40.39
CA GLY A 32 -17.79 23.62 39.62
C GLY A 32 -16.30 23.94 39.71
N VAL A 33 -15.40 22.95 39.74
CA VAL A 33 -13.98 23.22 39.45
C VAL A 33 -13.45 22.21 38.44
N THR A 34 -13.26 22.66 37.19
CA THR A 34 -12.42 21.97 36.20
C THR A 34 -10.99 21.97 36.72
N LYS A 35 -10.42 20.81 37.05
CA LYS A 35 -9.01 20.69 37.40
C LYS A 35 -8.19 20.44 36.14
N LYS A 36 -7.13 21.22 35.95
CA LYS A 36 -6.03 20.89 35.04
C LYS A 36 -5.25 19.72 35.65
N ILE A 37 -4.97 18.68 34.87
CA ILE A 37 -4.04 17.62 35.23
C ILE A 37 -3.06 17.47 34.06
N SER A 38 -1.78 17.70 34.32
CA SER A 38 -0.71 17.50 33.35
C SER A 38 -0.31 16.02 33.23
N LEU A 39 0.22 15.62 32.07
CA LEU A 39 0.77 14.27 31.86
C LEU A 39 1.82 13.88 32.90
N SER A 40 2.62 14.84 33.37
CA SER A 40 3.58 14.64 34.46
C SER A 40 2.94 14.39 35.83
N GLU A 41 1.79 15.02 36.12
CA GLU A 41 1.04 14.76 37.36
C GLU A 41 0.40 13.38 37.34
N ILE A 42 -0.06 12.92 36.17
CA ILE A 42 -0.56 11.55 35.97
C ILE A 42 0.57 10.54 36.17
N ALA A 43 1.73 10.76 35.55
CA ALA A 43 2.90 9.87 35.70
C ALA A 43 3.40 9.80 37.15
N THR A 44 3.35 10.91 37.89
CA THR A 44 3.77 10.96 39.29
C THR A 44 2.78 10.25 40.22
N ALA A 45 1.47 10.37 39.97
CA ALA A 45 0.43 9.69 40.73
C ALA A 45 0.47 8.15 40.56
N ILE A 46 0.96 7.68 39.41
CA ILE A 46 1.10 6.25 39.08
C ILE A 46 2.41 5.67 39.63
N GLY A 47 3.46 6.49 39.80
CA GLY A 47 4.79 6.05 40.22
C GLY A 47 5.06 5.96 41.73
N SER A 48 4.17 6.49 42.59
CA SER A 48 4.38 6.52 44.05
C SER A 48 3.41 5.59 44.80
N GLY A 49 3.63 4.29 44.69
CA GLY A 49 2.82 3.28 45.38
C GLY A 49 3.64 2.05 45.75
N GLY A 50 4.67 2.21 46.58
CA GLY A 50 5.39 1.09 47.17
C GLY A 50 4.52 0.35 48.19
N GLY A 51 4.25 -0.93 47.92
CA GLY A 51 3.95 -1.95 48.94
C GLY A 51 2.49 -2.41 49.04
N GLY A 52 2.20 -3.59 48.49
CA GLY A 52 1.12 -4.47 48.96
C GLY A 52 -0.03 -4.70 47.97
N SER A 53 -0.19 -5.97 47.59
CA SER A 53 -1.37 -6.63 46.99
C SER A 53 -1.92 -6.10 45.65
N GLY A 54 -1.76 -6.94 44.61
CA GLY A 54 -2.69 -7.11 43.49
C GLY A 54 -3.11 -5.84 42.77
N ASN A 55 -2.34 -5.42 41.77
CA ASN A 55 -2.76 -4.36 40.85
C ASN A 55 -3.85 -4.93 39.89
N PRO A 56 -5.12 -4.43 39.91
CA PRO A 56 -6.17 -4.95 39.05
C PRO A 56 -6.32 -4.17 37.73
N PHE A 57 -5.43 -3.22 37.43
CA PHE A 57 -5.55 -2.40 36.23
C PHE A 57 -4.49 -2.79 35.20
N PRO A 58 -4.88 -3.43 34.08
CA PRO A 58 -3.95 -3.66 32.98
C PRO A 58 -3.52 -2.32 32.39
N TYR A 59 -2.24 -2.26 32.05
CA TYR A 59 -1.59 -1.20 31.30
C TYR A 59 -2.37 -0.96 29.99
N ILE A 60 -2.91 0.25 29.80
CA ILE A 60 -3.51 0.68 28.54
C ILE A 60 -2.48 1.58 27.85
N GLU A 61 -1.83 1.02 26.83
CA GLU A 61 -1.20 1.86 25.80
C GLU A 61 -2.31 2.33 24.86
N VAL A 62 -2.58 3.63 24.87
CA VAL A 62 -3.41 4.27 23.84
C VAL A 62 -2.50 4.54 22.65
N THR A 63 -2.41 3.58 21.74
CA THR A 63 -1.92 3.83 20.39
C THR A 63 -3.06 4.50 19.63
N ASN A 64 -2.83 5.70 19.10
CA ASN A 64 -3.71 6.28 18.08
C ASN A 64 -3.80 5.26 16.93
N GLN A 65 -4.91 4.54 16.85
CA GLN A 65 -5.25 3.73 15.69
C GLN A 65 -5.59 4.65 14.52
N SER A 66 -4.55 5.22 13.91
CA SER A 66 -4.63 5.62 12.51
C SER A 66 -4.41 4.34 11.73
N SER A 67 -5.49 3.78 11.18
CA SER A 67 -5.42 2.76 10.13
C SER A 67 -4.43 3.28 9.08
N THR A 68 -3.29 2.61 8.96
CA THR A 68 -2.29 3.01 7.97
C THR A 68 -2.82 2.56 6.61
N ILE A 69 -3.26 3.54 5.82
CA ILE A 69 -3.51 3.35 4.39
C ILE A 69 -2.20 2.82 3.81
N ASP A 70 -2.20 1.58 3.31
CA ASP A 70 -1.00 0.96 2.77
C ASP A 70 -0.78 1.44 1.34
N TYR A 71 0.03 2.49 1.21
CA TYR A 71 0.37 3.10 -0.07
C TYR A 71 1.58 2.42 -0.72
N PHE A 72 2.04 1.26 -0.23
CA PHE A 72 3.32 0.68 -0.64
C PHE A 72 3.12 -0.57 -1.49
N ALA A 73 3.77 -0.60 -2.66
CA ALA A 73 3.59 -1.68 -3.63
C ALA A 73 4.40 -2.90 -3.21
N GLY A 74 3.85 -4.11 -3.34
CA GLY A 74 4.65 -5.33 -3.46
C GLY A 74 5.17 -5.94 -2.17
N ASP A 75 4.69 -5.52 -1.00
CA ASP A 75 5.02 -6.12 0.30
C ASP A 75 4.89 -7.66 0.34
N GLU A 76 5.60 -8.28 1.28
CA GLU A 76 5.46 -9.70 1.54
C GLU A 76 4.04 -10.01 2.02
N VAL A 77 3.38 -10.91 1.31
CA VAL A 77 2.03 -11.40 1.62
C VAL A 77 2.14 -12.86 2.05
N VAL A 78 1.46 -13.20 3.15
CA VAL A 78 1.24 -14.59 3.55
C VAL A 78 -0.18 -14.97 3.17
N PHE A 79 -0.32 -15.87 2.21
CA PHE A 79 -1.62 -16.42 1.84
C PHE A 79 -1.83 -17.77 2.52
N THR A 80 -3.02 -17.98 3.08
CA THR A 80 -3.46 -19.28 3.60
C THR A 80 -4.87 -19.59 3.11
N LYS A 81 -5.01 -20.76 2.50
CA LYS A 81 -6.29 -21.38 2.19
C LYS A 81 -6.52 -22.55 3.13
N SER A 82 -7.67 -22.54 3.81
CA SER A 82 -8.06 -23.59 4.74
C SER A 82 -8.54 -24.85 4.01
N ASP A 83 -8.64 -25.96 4.75
CA ASP A 83 -9.26 -27.19 4.27
C ASP A 83 -10.68 -26.90 3.76
N TYR A 84 -10.96 -27.19 2.49
CA TYR A 84 -12.26 -26.96 1.84
C TYR A 84 -12.71 -25.48 1.81
N GLY A 85 -11.84 -24.54 2.17
CA GLY A 85 -12.17 -23.13 2.08
C GLY A 85 -12.24 -22.64 0.63
N ASP A 86 -12.79 -21.46 0.43
CA ASP A 86 -12.91 -20.80 -0.88
C ASP A 86 -11.96 -19.58 -0.99
N GLU A 87 -10.91 -19.54 -0.15
CA GLU A 87 -9.98 -18.41 -0.14
C GLU A 87 -9.20 -18.31 -1.46
N ILE A 88 -9.02 -17.09 -1.93
CA ILE A 88 -8.34 -16.75 -3.18
C ILE A 88 -7.28 -15.69 -2.87
N ASP A 89 -6.05 -15.89 -3.35
CA ASP A 89 -5.03 -14.84 -3.32
C ASP A 89 -5.19 -13.95 -4.55
N VAL A 90 -5.56 -12.69 -4.35
CA VAL A 90 -5.60 -11.68 -5.41
C VAL A 90 -4.23 -11.01 -5.48
N ILE A 91 -3.49 -11.29 -6.55
CA ILE A 91 -2.10 -10.87 -6.69
C ILE A 91 -2.00 -9.53 -7.45
N ALA A 92 -2.72 -9.43 -8.56
CA ALA A 92 -2.78 -8.24 -9.41
C ALA A 92 -4.03 -8.29 -10.31
N SER A 93 -4.28 -7.23 -11.10
CA SER A 93 -5.33 -7.28 -12.13
C SER A 93 -5.11 -8.49 -13.05
N GLY A 94 -6.17 -9.27 -13.29
CA GLY A 94 -6.12 -10.45 -14.15
C GLY A 94 -5.35 -11.65 -13.58
N LEU A 95 -4.80 -11.55 -12.36
CA LEU A 95 -4.09 -12.65 -11.71
C LEU A 95 -4.55 -12.88 -10.27
N SER A 96 -5.19 -14.02 -10.08
CA SER A 96 -5.44 -14.61 -8.78
C SER A 96 -4.91 -16.03 -8.72
N ILE A 97 -4.67 -16.53 -7.52
CA ILE A 97 -4.28 -17.92 -7.30
C ILE A 97 -5.12 -18.51 -6.18
N THR A 98 -5.72 -19.65 -6.45
CA THR A 98 -6.29 -20.53 -5.42
C THR A 98 -5.93 -21.97 -5.73
N ARG A 99 -6.38 -22.91 -4.88
CA ARG A 99 -6.14 -24.34 -5.05
C ARG A 99 -7.43 -25.13 -4.89
N GLY A 100 -7.70 -26.02 -5.83
CA GLY A 100 -8.86 -26.91 -5.76
C GLY A 100 -8.66 -28.05 -4.77
N ASN A 101 -9.76 -28.59 -4.24
CA ASN A 101 -9.78 -29.61 -3.18
C ASN A 101 -9.00 -30.91 -3.48
N ASN A 102 -8.72 -31.19 -4.76
CA ASN A 102 -8.03 -32.41 -5.22
C ASN A 102 -6.92 -32.15 -6.26
N GLN A 103 -6.51 -30.91 -6.51
CA GLN A 103 -5.68 -30.57 -7.67
C GLN A 103 -4.53 -29.60 -7.32
N GLY A 104 -3.86 -29.05 -8.35
CA GLY A 104 -2.87 -27.98 -8.22
C GLY A 104 -3.51 -26.59 -8.09
N ILE A 105 -2.68 -25.56 -8.21
CA ILE A 105 -3.09 -24.15 -8.11
C ILE A 105 -3.55 -23.59 -9.46
N TYR A 106 -4.65 -22.85 -9.49
CA TYR A 106 -5.21 -22.29 -10.73
C TYR A 106 -5.60 -20.83 -10.53
N ASN A 107 -5.78 -20.11 -11.64
CA ASN A 107 -6.24 -18.74 -11.66
C ASN A 107 -7.77 -18.69 -11.80
N PRO A 108 -8.53 -18.45 -10.71
CA PRO A 108 -9.98 -18.51 -10.72
C PRO A 108 -10.65 -17.41 -11.57
N ILE A 109 -9.89 -16.42 -12.06
CA ILE A 109 -10.40 -15.42 -13.00
C ILE A 109 -10.68 -16.05 -14.36
N LEU A 110 -9.83 -16.98 -14.80
CA LEU A 110 -9.90 -17.59 -16.14
C LEU A 110 -10.24 -19.07 -16.11
N GLU A 111 -9.99 -19.74 -14.99
CA GLU A 111 -10.05 -21.18 -14.87
C GLU A 111 -11.08 -21.57 -13.79
N ASN A 112 -12.00 -22.47 -14.12
CA ASN A 112 -12.95 -22.99 -13.13
C ASN A 112 -12.31 -24.01 -12.16
N ASN A 113 -11.18 -24.61 -12.55
CA ASN A 113 -10.43 -25.59 -11.80
C ASN A 113 -9.02 -25.72 -12.37
N TRP A 114 -8.17 -26.53 -11.73
CA TRP A 114 -6.87 -26.89 -12.29
C TRP A 114 -7.03 -27.68 -13.58
N ASP A 115 -6.43 -27.16 -14.64
CA ASP A 115 -6.32 -27.82 -15.92
C ASP A 115 -5.15 -28.82 -15.91
N ASP A 116 -5.49 -30.09 -16.09
CA ASP A 116 -4.52 -31.17 -16.20
C ASP A 116 -4.22 -31.64 -17.63
N GLU A 117 -4.65 -30.87 -18.63
CA GLU A 117 -4.41 -31.16 -20.03
C GLU A 117 -2.91 -31.26 -20.33
N THR A 118 -2.55 -32.30 -21.09
CA THR A 118 -1.15 -32.63 -21.42
C THR A 118 -0.81 -32.35 -22.89
N ASN A 119 -1.80 -31.96 -23.70
CA ASN A 119 -1.72 -31.75 -25.15
C ASN A 119 -1.69 -30.25 -25.55
N VAL A 120 -1.08 -29.42 -24.72
CA VAL A 120 -0.86 -28.00 -25.06
C VAL A 120 0.52 -27.79 -25.74
N PRO A 121 0.69 -26.75 -26.57
CA PRO A 121 1.90 -26.50 -27.36
C PRO A 121 3.23 -26.47 -26.58
N PHE A 122 3.18 -26.33 -25.26
CA PHE A 122 4.33 -26.26 -24.37
C PHE A 122 4.59 -27.53 -23.54
N GLY A 123 3.83 -28.61 -23.73
CA GLY A 123 4.03 -29.88 -23.03
C GLY A 123 4.00 -29.72 -21.50
N GLY A 124 2.81 -29.52 -20.94
CA GLY A 124 2.63 -29.34 -19.50
C GLY A 124 1.18 -29.06 -19.14
N ARG A 125 0.87 -29.08 -17.86
CA ARG A 125 -0.41 -28.65 -17.31
C ARG A 125 -0.40 -27.12 -17.24
N PRO A 126 -1.29 -26.40 -17.95
CA PRO A 126 -1.15 -24.95 -18.18
C PRO A 126 -1.47 -24.10 -16.94
N SER A 127 -2.15 -24.65 -15.94
CA SER A 127 -2.48 -23.91 -14.72
C SER A 127 -1.23 -23.61 -13.84
N PRO A 128 -1.22 -22.45 -13.15
CA PRO A 128 -2.23 -21.39 -13.23
C PRO A 128 -2.09 -20.55 -14.51
N ALA A 129 -3.22 -20.23 -15.14
CA ALA A 129 -3.25 -19.30 -16.27
C ALA A 129 -2.70 -17.91 -15.85
N ASN A 130 -2.12 -17.19 -16.82
CA ASN A 130 -1.43 -15.91 -16.62
C ASN A 130 -0.16 -15.99 -15.77
N THR A 131 0.41 -17.18 -15.60
CA THR A 131 1.66 -17.35 -14.86
C THR A 131 2.65 -18.23 -15.59
N GLU A 132 3.93 -17.92 -15.43
CA GLU A 132 5.02 -18.85 -15.71
C GLU A 132 5.97 -18.91 -14.52
N TRP A 133 6.67 -20.03 -14.37
CA TRP A 133 7.36 -20.39 -13.14
C TRP A 133 8.80 -20.82 -13.41
N ASN A 134 9.70 -20.38 -12.54
CA ASN A 134 11.11 -20.75 -12.53
C ASN A 134 11.48 -21.37 -11.17
N SER A 135 12.26 -22.45 -11.20
CA SER A 135 12.67 -23.19 -10.00
C SER A 135 14.18 -23.19 -9.74
N GLN A 136 14.90 -22.21 -10.31
CA GLN A 136 16.33 -22.02 -10.08
C GLN A 136 16.66 -21.40 -8.70
N GLY A 137 15.64 -21.12 -7.88
CA GLY A 137 15.79 -20.59 -6.52
C GLY A 137 16.12 -19.11 -6.45
N TRP A 138 16.35 -18.62 -5.22
CA TRP A 138 16.56 -17.19 -4.93
C TRP A 138 18.03 -16.80 -4.78
N GLY A 139 18.97 -17.65 -5.18
CA GLY A 139 20.40 -17.41 -4.95
C GLY A 139 20.97 -16.17 -5.64
N SER A 140 20.65 -15.97 -6.93
CA SER A 140 21.03 -14.77 -7.69
C SER A 140 19.81 -14.22 -8.41
N LEU A 141 19.33 -13.05 -8.00
CA LEU A 141 18.11 -12.42 -8.54
C LEU A 141 18.38 -11.34 -9.59
N THR A 142 19.64 -11.15 -10.00
CA THR A 142 20.04 -10.13 -10.99
C THR A 142 19.76 -10.52 -12.44
N ASN A 143 19.10 -11.67 -12.66
CA ASN A 143 18.84 -12.22 -13.98
C ASN A 143 17.39 -12.69 -14.15
N VAL A 144 16.49 -12.26 -13.26
CA VAL A 144 15.12 -12.77 -13.11
C VAL A 144 14.36 -12.75 -14.44
N SER A 145 14.38 -11.65 -15.19
CA SER A 145 13.69 -11.52 -16.48
C SER A 145 14.28 -12.40 -17.61
N SER A 146 15.53 -12.85 -17.46
CA SER A 146 16.23 -13.69 -18.46
C SER A 146 16.22 -15.18 -18.15
N ARG A 147 15.59 -15.59 -17.04
CA ARG A 147 15.51 -16.99 -16.65
C ARG A 147 14.60 -17.77 -17.59
N THR A 148 14.76 -19.09 -17.58
CA THR A 148 13.82 -19.97 -18.27
C THR A 148 12.60 -20.19 -17.39
N TYR A 149 11.44 -19.77 -17.88
CA TYR A 149 10.15 -20.02 -17.27
C TYR A 149 9.41 -21.16 -17.98
N THR A 150 8.53 -21.83 -17.24
CA THR A 150 7.70 -22.95 -17.69
C THR A 150 6.42 -22.99 -16.86
N THR A 151 5.49 -23.89 -17.15
CA THR A 151 4.31 -24.09 -16.29
C THR A 151 4.69 -24.47 -14.85
N PHE A 152 3.82 -24.15 -13.87
CA PHE A 152 4.02 -24.49 -12.46
C PHE A 152 4.36 -25.97 -12.25
N TRP A 153 3.59 -26.86 -12.89
CA TRP A 153 3.79 -28.31 -12.84
C TRP A 153 5.22 -28.72 -13.23
N ASN A 154 5.73 -28.18 -14.33
CA ASN A 154 7.08 -28.47 -14.81
C ASN A 154 8.14 -27.84 -13.90
N ALA A 155 7.92 -26.63 -13.39
CA ALA A 155 8.84 -25.95 -12.48
C ALA A 155 9.06 -26.76 -11.19
N VAL A 156 8.02 -27.42 -10.67
CA VAL A 156 8.12 -28.32 -9.51
C VAL A 156 8.54 -29.75 -9.86
N GLY A 157 8.98 -30.00 -11.11
CA GLY A 157 9.54 -31.29 -11.53
C GLY A 157 8.49 -32.35 -11.89
N GLY A 158 7.31 -31.94 -12.31
CA GLY A 158 6.28 -32.84 -12.84
C GLY A 158 5.55 -33.67 -11.79
N SER A 159 5.51 -33.21 -10.55
CA SER A 159 4.74 -33.83 -9.47
C SER A 159 4.39 -32.78 -8.40
N LEU A 160 3.16 -32.83 -7.90
CA LEU A 160 2.70 -31.98 -6.80
C LEU A 160 2.91 -32.67 -5.44
N GLY A 161 2.75 -31.93 -4.34
CA GLY A 161 3.01 -32.45 -2.99
C GLY A 161 4.38 -31.99 -2.47
N ASN A 162 5.19 -32.93 -1.99
CA ASN A 162 6.49 -32.63 -1.39
C ASN A 162 7.45 -31.88 -2.33
N ASN A 163 7.29 -32.06 -3.63
CA ASN A 163 8.04 -31.35 -4.64
C ASN A 163 7.79 -29.84 -4.63
N VAL A 164 6.60 -29.40 -4.21
CA VAL A 164 6.27 -27.97 -4.08
C VAL A 164 6.97 -27.37 -2.86
N LEU A 165 6.89 -28.05 -1.71
CA LEU A 165 7.48 -27.63 -0.43
C LEU A 165 9.02 -27.55 -0.42
N SER A 166 9.67 -28.11 -1.44
CA SER A 166 11.14 -28.20 -1.51
C SER A 166 11.74 -27.18 -2.50
N LYS A 167 10.97 -26.17 -2.90
CA LYS A 167 11.35 -25.26 -3.99
C LYS A 167 11.12 -23.80 -3.61
N PHE A 168 12.17 -23.01 -3.81
CA PHE A 168 12.07 -21.57 -3.90
C PHE A 168 11.76 -21.20 -5.34
N LEU A 169 10.56 -20.70 -5.57
CA LEU A 169 10.06 -20.43 -6.90
C LEU A 169 10.10 -18.94 -7.21
N ILE A 170 10.20 -18.63 -8.49
CA ILE A 170 9.88 -17.31 -9.02
C ILE A 170 8.71 -17.48 -9.95
N MET A 171 7.62 -16.76 -9.67
CA MET A 171 6.48 -16.64 -10.55
C MET A 171 6.62 -15.35 -11.36
N HIS A 172 6.42 -15.45 -12.66
CA HIS A 172 6.21 -14.33 -13.57
C HIS A 172 4.70 -14.22 -13.85
N ASP A 173 4.13 -13.09 -13.47
CA ASP A 173 2.80 -12.65 -13.90
C ASP A 173 2.90 -12.13 -15.33
N THR A 174 2.34 -12.87 -16.28
CA THR A 174 2.46 -12.55 -17.70
C THR A 174 1.52 -11.44 -18.16
N VAL A 175 0.54 -11.05 -17.33
CA VAL A 175 -0.40 -9.97 -17.65
C VAL A 175 0.20 -8.63 -17.27
N ASN A 176 0.76 -8.54 -16.07
CA ASN A 176 1.30 -7.28 -15.53
C ASN A 176 2.83 -7.16 -15.68
N ASP A 177 3.50 -8.18 -16.23
CA ASP A 177 4.96 -8.30 -16.32
C ASP A 177 5.67 -8.07 -14.98
N LYS A 178 5.15 -8.73 -13.93
CA LYS A 178 5.66 -8.64 -12.55
C LYS A 178 6.23 -9.98 -12.09
N TYR A 179 7.21 -9.93 -11.20
CA TYR A 179 7.91 -11.12 -10.70
C TYR A 179 7.75 -11.24 -9.20
N TYR A 180 7.59 -12.46 -8.71
CA TYR A 180 7.34 -12.73 -7.31
C TYR A 180 8.19 -13.90 -6.83
N LYS A 181 8.89 -13.73 -5.71
CA LYS A 181 9.41 -14.86 -4.93
C LYS A 181 8.22 -15.56 -4.30
N ILE A 182 8.11 -16.88 -4.48
CA ILE A 182 7.05 -17.69 -3.87
C ILE A 182 7.69 -18.85 -3.08
N ASP A 183 7.28 -19.01 -1.82
CA ASP A 183 7.67 -20.14 -0.97
C ASP A 183 6.44 -20.80 -0.33
N PHE A 184 6.18 -22.04 -0.73
CA PHE A 184 5.07 -22.83 -0.20
C PHE A 184 5.48 -23.52 1.08
N THR A 185 4.82 -23.16 2.18
CA THR A 185 5.09 -23.72 3.51
C THR A 185 4.09 -24.82 3.89
N VAL A 186 2.90 -24.83 3.28
CA VAL A 186 1.90 -25.88 3.44
C VAL A 186 1.37 -26.31 2.07
N TRP A 187 1.33 -27.62 1.85
CA TRP A 187 0.71 -28.23 0.68
C TRP A 187 -0.04 -29.50 1.11
N GLY A 188 -1.34 -29.37 1.33
CA GLY A 188 -2.17 -30.45 1.84
C GLY A 188 -2.43 -31.57 0.82
N ASN A 189 -2.72 -32.76 1.34
CA ASN A 189 -3.04 -33.94 0.52
C ASN A 189 -4.35 -33.77 -0.26
N ALA A 190 -4.42 -34.36 -1.45
CA ALA A 190 -5.66 -34.46 -2.21
C ALA A 190 -6.71 -35.26 -1.40
N GLY A 191 -7.96 -34.79 -1.40
CA GLY A 191 -9.10 -35.44 -0.74
C GLY A 191 -9.36 -35.02 0.71
N ALA A 192 -8.50 -34.16 1.27
CA ALA A 192 -8.61 -33.64 2.64
C ALA A 192 -8.81 -32.12 2.68
N GLY A 193 -9.48 -31.55 1.69
CA GLY A 193 -9.70 -30.10 1.59
C GLY A 193 -8.49 -29.30 1.08
N ALA A 194 -7.35 -29.96 0.86
CA ALA A 194 -6.17 -29.47 0.14
C ALA A 194 -5.71 -28.05 0.55
N PRO A 195 -5.43 -27.82 1.85
CA PRO A 195 -4.94 -26.54 2.33
C PRO A 195 -3.65 -26.15 1.60
N VAL A 196 -3.43 -24.85 1.45
CA VAL A 196 -2.18 -24.32 0.90
C VAL A 196 -1.82 -23.04 1.63
N THR A 197 -0.54 -22.93 1.98
CA THR A 197 0.04 -21.70 2.55
C THR A 197 1.31 -21.40 1.79
N TYR A 198 1.48 -20.15 1.39
CA TYR A 198 2.72 -19.66 0.82
C TYR A 198 2.95 -18.21 1.19
N THR A 199 4.22 -17.80 1.15
CA THR A 199 4.58 -16.38 1.12
C THR A 199 4.83 -15.96 -0.32
N ARG A 200 4.45 -14.73 -0.65
CA ARG A 200 4.81 -14.08 -1.90
C ARG A 200 5.39 -12.70 -1.65
N GLN A 201 6.47 -12.37 -2.34
CA GLN A 201 7.12 -11.06 -2.26
C GLN A 201 7.40 -10.60 -3.68
N GLN A 202 6.86 -9.44 -4.08
CA GLN A 202 7.14 -8.90 -5.41
C GLN A 202 8.62 -8.48 -5.47
N ILE A 203 9.27 -8.73 -6.60
CA ILE A 203 10.67 -8.36 -6.81
C ILE A 203 10.83 -7.58 -8.10
N ASP A 204 11.81 -6.69 -8.09
CA ASP A 204 12.26 -6.01 -9.29
C ASP A 204 13.01 -6.99 -10.19
N ALA A 205 12.62 -7.06 -11.48
CA ALA A 205 13.14 -8.09 -12.37
C ALA A 205 14.61 -7.88 -12.78
N THR A 206 15.13 -6.66 -12.61
CA THR A 206 16.49 -6.27 -12.99
C THR A 206 17.45 -6.42 -11.81
N THR A 207 17.07 -5.86 -10.66
CA THR A 207 17.90 -5.82 -9.45
C THR A 207 17.67 -7.02 -8.55
N GLY A 208 16.49 -7.64 -8.62
CA GLY A 208 16.08 -8.70 -7.70
C GLY A 208 15.70 -8.20 -6.31
N ALA A 209 15.61 -6.89 -6.11
CA ALA A 209 15.25 -6.29 -4.83
C ALA A 209 13.76 -6.47 -4.53
N ASP A 210 13.45 -6.62 -3.24
CA ASP A 210 12.08 -6.74 -2.75
C ASP A 210 11.35 -5.40 -2.93
N ILE A 211 10.34 -5.40 -3.79
CA ILE A 211 9.46 -4.25 -4.02
C ILE A 211 8.59 -4.06 -2.77
N GLY A 212 8.40 -2.82 -2.32
CA GLY A 212 7.62 -2.53 -1.10
C GLY A 212 8.38 -2.62 0.19
N SER A 213 9.51 -3.32 0.25
CA SER A 213 10.35 -3.32 1.45
C SER A 213 10.92 -1.92 1.76
N LEU A 214 11.06 -1.59 3.04
CA LEU A 214 11.77 -0.39 3.46
C LEU A 214 13.27 -0.57 3.18
N VAL A 215 13.79 0.13 2.17
CA VAL A 215 15.20 0.11 1.84
C VAL A 215 15.94 1.11 2.72
N THR A 216 16.96 0.64 3.43
CA THR A 216 17.89 1.51 4.17
C THR A 216 19.21 1.60 3.41
N PHE A 217 19.55 2.80 2.95
CA PHE A 217 20.83 3.07 2.32
C PHE A 217 21.77 3.82 3.28
N THR A 218 23.04 3.45 3.30
CA THR A 218 24.09 4.20 3.99
C THR A 218 25.39 4.16 3.22
N LYS A 219 25.89 5.35 2.91
CA LYS A 219 27.23 5.58 2.38
C LYS A 219 28.04 6.36 3.41
N LEU A 220 29.16 5.78 3.85
CA LEU A 220 30.08 6.46 4.75
C LEU A 220 30.82 7.61 4.03
N GLY A 221 31.23 8.61 4.82
CA GLY A 221 32.01 9.72 4.30
C GLY A 221 33.36 9.24 3.74
N GLY A 222 33.74 9.75 2.57
CA GLY A 222 34.99 9.40 1.88
C GLY A 222 34.93 8.10 1.07
N ALA A 223 33.85 7.33 1.12
CA ALA A 223 33.65 6.20 0.19
C ALA A 223 33.51 6.71 -1.26
N ASP A 224 33.94 5.91 -2.24
CA ASP A 224 33.79 6.24 -3.66
C ASP A 224 32.30 6.17 -4.07
N PRO A 225 31.70 7.25 -4.62
CA PRO A 225 30.31 7.25 -5.04
C PRO A 225 29.98 6.27 -6.18
N PHE A 226 30.95 5.86 -7.00
CA PHE A 226 30.73 4.90 -8.08
C PHE A 226 30.87 3.44 -7.63
N LEU A 227 31.29 3.20 -6.38
CA LEU A 227 31.37 1.87 -5.77
C LEU A 227 30.33 1.64 -4.67
N VAL A 228 29.85 2.72 -4.04
CA VAL A 228 28.84 2.67 -2.99
C VAL A 228 27.69 3.59 -3.38
N TYR A 229 26.63 3.00 -3.90
CA TYR A 229 25.44 3.66 -4.40
C TYR A 229 24.19 2.84 -4.09
N ASP A 230 23.04 3.49 -4.15
CA ASP A 230 21.73 2.86 -4.05
C ASP A 230 21.19 2.64 -5.46
N ALA A 231 21.09 1.39 -5.90
CA ALA A 231 20.41 1.03 -7.14
C ALA A 231 18.89 1.15 -6.89
N VAL A 232 18.31 2.29 -7.28
CA VAL A 232 16.90 2.59 -6.99
C VAL A 232 15.99 1.92 -8.01
N ASP A 233 16.32 2.08 -9.29
CA ASP A 233 15.64 1.46 -10.43
C ASP A 233 16.59 1.44 -11.64
N THR A 234 16.15 0.85 -12.75
CA THR A 234 16.86 0.83 -14.03
C THR A 234 17.15 2.26 -14.50
N GLY A 235 18.43 2.59 -14.66
CA GLY A 235 18.87 3.94 -15.05
C GLY A 235 18.87 4.97 -13.92
N LEU A 236 18.55 4.56 -12.69
CA LEU A 236 18.53 5.42 -11.51
C LEU A 236 19.33 4.80 -10.34
N SER A 237 20.59 5.21 -10.22
CA SER A 237 21.47 4.82 -9.11
C SER A 237 21.93 6.07 -8.35
N ILE A 238 21.52 6.23 -7.08
CA ILE A 238 21.78 7.44 -6.30
C ILE A 238 23.03 7.29 -5.43
N SER A 239 23.92 8.28 -5.49
CA SER A 239 25.05 8.38 -4.57
C SER A 239 25.37 9.83 -4.21
N ARG A 240 26.41 10.03 -3.38
CA ARG A 240 26.87 11.33 -2.92
C ARG A 240 28.40 11.44 -2.90
N GLY A 241 28.91 12.51 -3.50
CA GLY A 241 30.32 12.86 -3.56
C GLY A 241 30.79 13.69 -2.35
N SER A 242 32.11 13.87 -2.21
CA SER A 242 32.76 14.35 -0.98
C SER A 242 32.41 15.77 -0.53
N ASN A 243 31.70 16.58 -1.32
CA ASN A 243 31.30 17.97 -1.00
C ASN A 243 30.04 18.41 -1.77
N GLN A 244 29.23 17.45 -2.19
CA GLN A 244 28.19 17.64 -3.19
C GLN A 244 26.81 17.25 -2.65
N GLY A 245 25.74 17.64 -3.35
CA GLY A 245 24.44 17.00 -3.20
C GLY A 245 24.44 15.56 -3.71
N ILE A 246 23.29 14.90 -3.67
CA ILE A 246 23.13 13.57 -4.26
C ILE A 246 22.98 13.67 -5.78
N PHE A 247 23.44 12.66 -6.51
CA PHE A 247 23.37 12.60 -7.97
C PHE A 247 23.13 11.17 -8.47
N ASN A 248 22.61 11.04 -9.69
CA ASN A 248 22.38 9.78 -10.36
C ASN A 248 23.65 9.33 -11.10
N ILE A 249 24.36 8.34 -10.58
CA ILE A 249 25.64 7.89 -11.12
C ILE A 249 25.54 7.25 -12.51
N GLU A 250 24.34 6.83 -12.94
CA GLU A 250 24.11 6.29 -14.30
C GLU A 250 24.12 7.39 -15.37
N GLN A 251 23.87 8.64 -14.97
CA GLN A 251 23.73 9.79 -15.88
C GLN A 251 24.70 10.93 -15.59
N GLU A 252 25.29 10.95 -14.40
CA GLU A 252 26.06 12.07 -13.88
C GLU A 252 27.42 11.62 -13.32
N ASN A 253 28.47 12.40 -13.57
CA ASN A 253 29.79 12.19 -12.96
C ASN A 253 29.94 12.86 -11.58
N GLY A 254 28.89 13.52 -11.10
CA GLY A 254 28.88 14.33 -9.89
C GLY A 254 27.67 15.26 -9.85
N TRP A 255 27.46 15.87 -8.69
CA TRP A 255 26.34 16.81 -8.48
C TRP A 255 26.55 18.15 -9.21
N THR A 256 25.44 18.69 -9.70
CA THR A 256 25.32 20.00 -10.34
C THR A 256 24.08 20.75 -9.83
N ASP A 257 24.24 22.03 -9.48
CA ASP A 257 23.20 22.96 -8.97
C ASP A 257 22.84 24.08 -9.94
N ASN A 258 23.27 23.94 -11.19
CA ASN A 258 23.22 24.96 -12.20
C ASN A 258 21.77 25.27 -12.65
N ASN A 259 21.31 26.50 -12.45
CA ASN A 259 19.98 26.98 -12.87
C ASN A 259 19.69 26.95 -14.40
N ASN A 260 20.70 26.70 -15.24
CA ASN A 260 20.61 26.62 -16.70
C ASN A 260 20.78 25.18 -17.25
N TRP A 261 21.02 24.20 -16.39
CA TRP A 261 21.21 22.79 -16.76
C TRP A 261 20.31 21.92 -15.90
N PRO A 262 19.97 20.68 -16.32
CA PRO A 262 19.12 19.85 -15.50
C PRO A 262 19.81 19.58 -14.16
N GLN A 263 19.10 19.88 -13.07
CA GLN A 263 19.65 19.87 -11.72
C GLN A 263 19.67 18.46 -11.15
N SER A 264 20.74 18.13 -10.43
CA SER A 264 20.92 16.81 -9.83
C SER A 264 19.92 16.55 -8.69
N PRO A 265 19.52 15.28 -8.47
CA PRO A 265 19.84 14.11 -9.30
C PRO A 265 19.04 14.06 -10.60
N LEU A 266 19.73 13.79 -11.72
CA LEU A 266 19.07 13.57 -13.01
C LEU A 266 18.17 12.34 -12.98
N GLY A 267 17.03 12.45 -13.66
CA GLY A 267 16.00 11.43 -13.63
C GLY A 267 15.10 11.49 -12.40
N THR A 268 15.26 12.48 -11.52
CA THR A 268 14.40 12.63 -10.33
C THR A 268 13.78 14.02 -10.21
N LEU A 269 12.56 14.06 -9.69
CA LEU A 269 11.96 15.27 -9.12
C LEU A 269 11.44 14.97 -7.71
N TRP A 270 11.30 15.99 -6.89
CA TRP A 270 11.08 15.84 -5.45
C TRP A 270 9.92 16.71 -4.99
N ASN A 271 9.24 16.25 -3.95
CA ASN A 271 8.17 16.96 -3.24
C ASN A 271 8.39 16.79 -1.73
N ILE A 272 8.04 17.82 -0.95
CA ILE A 272 8.24 17.85 0.52
C ILE A 272 6.94 18.08 1.30
N ASP A 273 5.78 17.77 0.70
CA ASP A 273 4.47 17.92 1.37
C ASP A 273 4.23 16.83 2.44
N GLY A 274 5.20 15.94 2.67
CA GLY A 274 5.15 14.87 3.67
C GLY A 274 4.43 13.61 3.19
N TRP A 275 4.31 12.63 4.09
CA TRP A 275 3.73 11.30 3.80
C TRP A 275 2.31 11.11 4.35
N TYR A 276 1.74 12.12 4.98
CA TYR A 276 0.44 12.02 5.64
C TYR A 276 -0.68 11.61 4.68
N ASP A 277 -0.63 12.09 3.43
CA ASP A 277 -1.60 11.75 2.38
C ASP A 277 -0.90 11.49 1.04
N LEU A 278 -0.63 10.24 0.71
CA LEU A 278 0.00 9.86 -0.57
C LEU A 278 -1.01 9.67 -1.70
N SER A 279 -2.32 9.87 -1.45
CA SER A 279 -3.37 9.66 -2.46
C SER A 279 -3.17 10.57 -3.69
N ASN A 280 -2.68 11.79 -3.49
CA ASN A 280 -2.46 12.75 -4.57
C ASN A 280 -1.05 12.69 -5.19
N VAL A 281 -0.26 11.64 -4.93
CA VAL A 281 1.18 11.59 -5.22
C VAL A 281 1.52 11.94 -6.68
N THR A 282 0.73 11.48 -7.65
CA THR A 282 0.96 11.72 -9.08
C THR A 282 0.63 13.14 -9.53
N SER A 283 -0.10 13.90 -8.70
CA SER A 283 -0.58 15.27 -9.00
C SER A 283 0.10 16.37 -8.20
N ARG A 284 1.03 16.01 -7.29
CA ARG A 284 1.77 17.00 -6.49
C ARG A 284 2.69 17.85 -7.36
N THR A 285 3.12 18.99 -6.82
CA THR A 285 4.18 19.77 -7.45
C THR A 285 5.52 19.14 -7.13
N TYR A 286 6.24 18.73 -8.17
CA TYR A 286 7.59 18.21 -8.06
C TYR A 286 8.60 19.18 -8.66
N LEU A 287 9.69 19.43 -7.94
CA LEU A 287 10.79 20.29 -8.37
C LEU A 287 12.12 19.54 -8.21
N PRO A 288 13.21 20.00 -8.82
CA PRO A 288 14.53 19.46 -8.52
C PRO A 288 14.85 19.54 -7.02
N LEU A 289 15.64 18.58 -6.54
CA LEU A 289 15.89 18.38 -5.11
C LEU A 289 16.35 19.65 -4.38
N ASP A 290 17.29 20.41 -4.95
CA ASP A 290 17.77 21.62 -4.29
C ASP A 290 16.71 22.73 -4.21
N GLN A 291 15.83 22.80 -5.21
CA GLN A 291 14.75 23.79 -5.28
C GLN A 291 13.67 23.56 -4.24
N VAL A 292 13.28 22.29 -3.98
CA VAL A 292 12.27 22.03 -2.93
C VAL A 292 12.73 22.45 -1.54
N PHE A 293 14.04 22.65 -1.33
CA PHE A 293 14.60 23.13 -0.06
C PHE A 293 15.01 24.62 -0.07
N ASP A 294 14.71 25.37 -1.13
CA ASP A 294 15.08 26.77 -1.33
C ASP A 294 16.59 27.03 -1.07
N GLY A 295 17.47 26.17 -1.60
CA GLY A 295 18.93 26.26 -1.39
C GLY A 295 19.40 25.90 0.03
N GLY A 296 18.52 25.36 0.87
CA GLY A 296 18.78 24.93 2.25
C GLY A 296 18.99 23.42 2.41
N LEU A 297 19.27 22.69 1.31
CA LEU A 297 19.29 21.22 1.29
C LEU A 297 20.09 20.62 2.45
N GLY A 298 21.34 21.05 2.64
CA GLY A 298 22.23 20.45 3.64
C GLY A 298 21.83 20.62 5.11
N THR A 299 20.96 21.58 5.43
CA THR A 299 20.49 21.83 6.81
C THR A 299 19.06 21.39 7.04
N LYS A 300 18.24 21.34 5.98
CA LYS A 300 16.81 21.05 6.08
C LYS A 300 16.46 19.60 5.78
N ILE A 301 17.25 18.88 4.98
CA ILE A 301 16.86 17.58 4.42
C ILE A 301 16.71 16.46 5.46
N VAL A 302 17.49 16.49 6.56
CA VAL A 302 17.49 15.41 7.55
C VAL A 302 16.17 15.44 8.33
N GLY A 303 15.45 14.32 8.31
CA GLY A 303 14.15 14.18 8.94
C GLY A 303 12.97 14.69 8.11
N THR A 304 13.20 15.38 7.00
CA THR A 304 12.12 15.78 6.08
C THR A 304 11.61 14.55 5.33
N GLU A 305 10.29 14.40 5.33
CA GLU A 305 9.56 13.40 4.57
C GLU A 305 9.40 13.90 3.14
N CYS A 306 10.15 13.28 2.23
CA CYS A 306 10.14 13.61 0.83
C CYS A 306 9.40 12.54 0.03
N VAL A 307 8.81 12.93 -1.09
CA VAL A 307 8.46 11.99 -2.16
C VAL A 307 9.37 12.26 -3.34
N MET A 308 10.05 11.22 -3.83
CA MET A 308 10.84 11.24 -5.04
C MET A 308 10.02 10.64 -6.19
N HIS A 309 9.86 11.39 -7.27
CA HIS A 309 9.41 10.89 -8.56
C HIS A 309 10.64 10.48 -9.37
N ASP A 310 10.78 9.19 -9.63
CA ASP A 310 11.66 8.67 -10.67
C ASP A 310 11.00 8.93 -12.04
N THR A 311 11.50 9.95 -12.73
CA THR A 311 11.00 10.39 -14.04
C THR A 311 11.45 9.48 -15.18
N ILE A 312 12.37 8.54 -14.95
CA ILE A 312 12.84 7.58 -15.96
C ILE A 312 11.84 6.44 -16.09
N ASN A 313 11.38 5.90 -14.95
CA ASN A 313 10.49 4.73 -14.89
C ASN A 313 9.06 5.07 -14.44
N ASP A 314 8.77 6.36 -14.23
CA ASP A 314 7.49 6.88 -13.75
C ASP A 314 7.01 6.24 -12.43
N LYS A 315 7.93 6.13 -11.47
CA LYS A 315 7.68 5.54 -10.15
C LYS A 315 7.85 6.57 -9.04
N TYR A 316 7.19 6.33 -7.91
CA TYR A 316 7.21 7.25 -6.76
C TYR A 316 7.73 6.54 -5.53
N TYR A 317 8.57 7.21 -4.76
CA TYR A 317 9.18 6.66 -3.55
C TYR A 317 9.01 7.62 -2.39
N THR A 318 8.59 7.13 -1.23
CA THR A 318 8.84 7.86 0.01
C THR A 318 10.34 7.84 0.28
N VAL A 319 10.92 8.96 0.70
CA VAL A 319 12.34 9.07 1.05
C VAL A 319 12.51 9.96 2.28
N LYS A 320 13.24 9.48 3.30
CA LYS A 320 13.58 10.26 4.49
C LYS A 320 15.04 10.11 4.82
N PHE A 321 15.76 11.22 4.71
CA PHE A 321 17.18 11.27 5.02
C PHE A 321 17.38 11.22 6.53
N THR A 322 18.13 10.21 6.98
CA THR A 322 18.46 10.01 8.40
C THR A 322 19.82 10.59 8.75
N LYS A 323 20.67 10.83 7.73
CA LYS A 323 21.97 11.48 7.91
C LYS A 323 22.39 12.23 6.67
N TRP A 324 22.87 13.44 6.87
CA TRP A 324 23.53 14.25 5.85
C TRP A 324 24.90 14.70 6.36
N GLY A 325 25.96 14.11 5.82
CA GLY A 325 27.34 14.38 6.25
C GLY A 325 27.84 15.76 5.81
N ASN A 326 28.65 16.40 6.65
CA ASN A 326 29.30 17.65 6.33
C ASN A 326 30.39 17.49 5.26
N ALA A 327 30.56 18.55 4.47
CA ALA A 327 31.59 18.71 3.44
C ALA A 327 33.00 18.29 3.93
N ASN A 328 33.41 18.77 5.09
CA ASN A 328 34.76 18.52 5.63
C ASN A 328 35.02 17.08 6.15
N SER A 329 34.04 16.18 6.02
CA SER A 329 34.10 14.79 6.55
C SER A 329 33.88 13.74 5.46
N GLY A 330 34.04 14.11 4.18
CA GLY A 330 33.79 13.22 3.05
C GLY A 330 32.31 12.96 2.76
N ALA A 331 31.40 13.76 3.34
CA ALA A 331 29.99 13.89 2.96
C ALA A 331 29.18 12.59 2.83
N GLY A 332 29.21 11.73 3.86
CA GLY A 332 28.35 10.54 3.90
C GLY A 332 26.85 10.86 3.81
N VAL A 333 26.03 9.88 3.44
CA VAL A 333 24.57 10.04 3.36
C VAL A 333 23.89 8.76 3.82
N SER A 334 22.78 8.91 4.54
CA SER A 334 21.89 7.81 4.88
C SER A 334 20.45 8.25 4.71
N TYR A 335 19.62 7.37 4.16
CA TYR A 335 18.18 7.56 4.06
C TYR A 335 17.47 6.21 4.07
N VAL A 336 16.19 6.28 4.35
CA VAL A 336 15.27 5.18 4.08
C VAL A 336 14.39 5.56 2.90
N ARG A 337 14.06 4.59 2.06
CA ARG A 337 13.09 4.77 0.98
C ARG A 337 12.14 3.59 0.86
N ARG A 338 10.97 3.81 0.28
CA ARG A 338 9.97 2.77 0.01
C ARG A 338 9.21 3.10 -1.27
N LEU A 339 8.98 2.12 -2.14
CA LEU A 339 8.20 2.32 -3.36
C LEU A 339 6.73 2.53 -3.00
N ILE A 340 6.13 3.57 -3.57
CA ILE A 340 4.70 3.88 -3.46
C ILE A 340 3.96 3.13 -4.57
N ASP A 341 2.91 2.41 -4.21
CA ASP A 341 1.99 1.81 -5.18
C ASP A 341 1.10 2.90 -5.77
N THR A 342 1.33 3.36 -7.00
CA THR A 342 0.43 4.35 -7.60
C THR A 342 -0.84 3.77 -8.22
N ASN A 343 -1.05 2.45 -8.14
CA ASN A 343 -2.25 1.79 -8.67
C ASN A 343 -3.51 2.06 -7.82
N PHE A 344 -3.42 2.95 -6.83
CA PHE A 344 -4.60 3.47 -6.15
C PHE A 344 -5.38 4.49 -6.99
N LEU A 345 -4.76 5.23 -7.92
CA LEU A 345 -5.47 6.26 -8.70
C LEU A 345 -5.99 5.67 -10.01
N PHE A 346 -7.31 5.61 -10.15
CA PHE A 346 -7.95 5.32 -11.42
C PHE A 346 -8.39 6.62 -12.11
N VAL A 347 -8.12 6.73 -13.41
CA VAL A 347 -8.58 7.82 -14.27
C VAL A 347 -9.26 7.23 -15.49
N HIS A 348 -10.56 7.48 -15.62
CA HIS A 348 -11.33 7.24 -16.82
C HIS A 348 -11.42 8.53 -17.62
N THR A 349 -10.97 8.52 -18.87
CA THR A 349 -10.94 9.73 -19.70
C THR A 349 -12.30 10.01 -20.35
N GLU A 350 -12.45 11.19 -20.94
CA GLU A 350 -13.67 11.57 -21.64
C GLU A 350 -13.87 10.70 -22.89
N ASN A 351 -14.98 9.95 -22.92
CA ASN A 351 -15.30 8.89 -23.88
C ASN A 351 -14.25 7.79 -23.95
N GLY A 352 -13.52 7.61 -22.84
CA GLY A 352 -12.55 6.54 -22.67
C GLY A 352 -13.21 5.17 -22.56
N SER A 353 -12.36 4.14 -22.55
CA SER A 353 -12.75 2.75 -22.35
C SER A 353 -11.92 2.10 -21.24
N GLU A 354 -11.35 2.92 -20.34
CA GLU A 354 -10.55 2.43 -19.24
C GLU A 354 -11.42 1.66 -18.24
N VAL A 355 -10.88 0.59 -17.67
CA VAL A 355 -11.55 -0.21 -16.64
C VAL A 355 -10.58 -0.34 -15.48
N ASP A 356 -11.04 -0.05 -14.26
CA ASP A 356 -10.28 -0.38 -13.05
C ASP A 356 -10.67 -1.77 -12.56
N ASP A 357 -9.75 -2.72 -12.69
CA ASP A 357 -9.93 -4.05 -12.12
C ASP A 357 -9.62 -4.01 -10.62
N ILE A 358 -10.67 -3.94 -9.82
CA ILE A 358 -10.54 -3.81 -8.36
C ILE A 358 -10.50 -5.17 -7.66
N ALA A 359 -11.13 -6.20 -8.24
CA ALA A 359 -11.12 -7.59 -7.76
C ALA A 359 -11.42 -8.57 -8.91
N PRO A 360 -11.22 -9.89 -8.74
CA PRO A 360 -11.56 -10.91 -9.75
C PRO A 360 -12.98 -10.77 -10.31
N GLY A 361 -13.10 -10.50 -11.60
CA GLY A 361 -14.39 -10.30 -12.28
C GLY A 361 -15.11 -9.01 -11.90
N ILE A 362 -14.45 -8.10 -11.17
CA ILE A 362 -14.99 -6.79 -10.78
C ILE A 362 -14.15 -5.69 -11.42
N GLY A 363 -14.65 -5.17 -12.53
CA GLY A 363 -14.17 -3.95 -13.15
C GLY A 363 -15.02 -2.75 -12.71
N ILE A 364 -14.46 -1.56 -12.72
CA ILE A 364 -15.20 -0.31 -12.57
C ILE A 364 -14.90 0.56 -13.78
N THR A 365 -15.93 0.83 -14.58
CA THR A 365 -15.86 1.72 -15.75
C THR A 365 -17.13 2.56 -15.83
N ARG A 366 -17.22 3.45 -16.82
CA ARG A 366 -18.36 4.33 -17.01
C ARG A 366 -18.54 4.70 -18.48
N ASP A 367 -19.78 4.69 -18.96
CA ASP A 367 -20.12 5.12 -20.31
C ASP A 367 -20.37 6.63 -20.40
N SER A 368 -20.59 7.11 -21.63
CA SER A 368 -20.71 8.54 -21.95
C SER A 368 -21.84 9.28 -21.23
N SER A 369 -22.82 8.56 -20.68
CA SER A 369 -23.95 9.07 -19.90
C SER A 369 -24.18 8.05 -18.78
N TYR A 370 -24.70 8.45 -17.61
CA TYR A 370 -24.96 7.57 -16.45
C TYR A 370 -23.79 7.37 -15.47
N SER A 371 -23.79 6.28 -14.70
CA SER A 371 -22.93 6.04 -13.53
C SER A 371 -21.96 4.88 -13.78
N ILE A 372 -21.16 4.52 -12.77
CA ILE A 372 -20.21 3.41 -12.87
C ILE A 372 -20.90 2.05 -12.97
N TYR A 373 -20.29 1.12 -13.71
CA TYR A 373 -20.75 -0.26 -13.90
C TYR A 373 -19.56 -1.23 -14.00
N ASN A 374 -19.82 -2.53 -13.84
CA ASN A 374 -18.89 -3.63 -13.96
C ASN A 374 -18.95 -4.27 -15.36
N PRO A 375 -17.99 -3.99 -16.26
CA PRO A 375 -18.06 -4.44 -17.65
C PRO A 375 -17.94 -5.97 -17.82
N TYR A 376 -17.55 -6.71 -16.78
CA TYR A 376 -17.45 -8.17 -16.83
C TYR A 376 -18.78 -8.88 -16.54
N ASP A 377 -19.73 -8.17 -15.95
CA ASP A 377 -21.03 -8.71 -15.52
C ASP A 377 -22.19 -8.03 -16.25
N GLU A 378 -22.03 -6.76 -16.62
CA GLU A 378 -23.05 -5.92 -17.22
C GLU A 378 -22.53 -5.17 -18.46
N GLY A 379 -23.43 -4.94 -19.43
CA GLY A 379 -23.08 -4.24 -20.67
C GLY A 379 -23.14 -2.71 -20.59
N SER A 380 -23.82 -2.19 -19.58
CA SER A 380 -23.99 -0.75 -19.29
C SER A 380 -24.52 -0.57 -17.88
N TRP A 381 -24.56 0.67 -17.40
CA TRP A 381 -25.16 1.01 -16.11
C TRP A 381 -26.67 0.67 -16.01
N ASP A 382 -27.06 0.18 -14.83
CA ASP A 382 -28.42 -0.10 -14.35
C ASP A 382 -28.57 0.45 -12.90
N GLU A 383 -29.65 1.17 -12.64
CA GLU A 383 -29.88 1.85 -11.34
C GLU A 383 -30.16 0.90 -10.19
N ASP A 384 -30.67 -0.30 -10.47
CA ASP A 384 -31.06 -1.30 -9.47
C ASP A 384 -29.97 -2.38 -9.26
N TYR A 385 -28.82 -2.25 -9.94
CA TYR A 385 -27.79 -3.30 -9.93
C TYR A 385 -26.34 -2.81 -9.90
N SER A 386 -25.98 -1.77 -10.67
CA SER A 386 -24.58 -1.44 -10.91
C SER A 386 -23.85 -0.77 -9.73
N PRO A 387 -22.53 -0.96 -9.59
CA PRO A 387 -21.71 -1.95 -10.30
C PRO A 387 -21.96 -3.37 -9.81
N GLY A 388 -22.21 -4.29 -10.75
CA GLY A 388 -22.41 -5.72 -10.46
C GLY A 388 -21.28 -6.32 -9.61
N GLY A 389 -21.63 -7.10 -8.58
CA GLY A 389 -20.67 -7.73 -7.67
C GLY A 389 -20.05 -6.78 -6.62
N THR A 390 -20.57 -5.56 -6.45
CA THR A 390 -20.09 -4.60 -5.44
C THR A 390 -21.22 -4.12 -4.51
N LEU A 391 -20.88 -3.82 -3.26
CA LEU A 391 -21.78 -3.11 -2.33
C LEU A 391 -21.02 -1.96 -1.68
N TRP A 392 -21.69 -0.85 -1.45
CA TRP A 392 -21.09 0.43 -1.09
C TRP A 392 -21.66 0.99 0.21
N ASN A 393 -20.80 1.62 0.98
CA ASN A 393 -21.12 2.35 2.21
C ASN A 393 -20.47 3.74 2.16
N PHE A 394 -21.23 4.80 2.43
CA PHE A 394 -20.75 6.20 2.39
C PHE A 394 -20.69 6.85 3.79
N ASP A 395 -20.59 6.05 4.85
CA ASP A 395 -20.58 6.56 6.23
C ASP A 395 -19.21 7.16 6.64
N GLY A 396 -18.22 7.14 5.73
CA GLY A 396 -16.89 7.74 5.87
C GLY A 396 -15.79 6.70 6.10
N THR A 397 -14.52 7.07 5.93
CA THR A 397 -13.39 6.12 6.00
C THR A 397 -12.42 6.39 7.16
N GLN A 398 -12.81 7.24 8.12
CA GLN A 398 -11.94 7.72 9.19
C GLN A 398 -11.80 6.72 10.35
N ASP A 399 -12.87 6.02 10.69
CA ASP A 399 -12.87 4.88 11.60
C ASP A 399 -13.21 3.65 10.78
N LEU A 400 -12.44 2.58 10.90
CA LEU A 400 -12.67 1.32 10.18
C LEU A 400 -12.95 0.15 11.14
N SER A 401 -13.04 0.40 12.44
CA SER A 401 -13.24 -0.64 13.47
C SER A 401 -14.54 -1.44 13.29
N ASP A 402 -15.53 -0.84 12.63
CA ASP A 402 -16.83 -1.42 12.36
C ASP A 402 -17.02 -1.86 10.91
N VAL A 403 -15.96 -1.83 10.07
CA VAL A 403 -16.02 -1.99 8.61
C VAL A 403 -16.81 -3.22 8.17
N GLU A 404 -16.65 -4.35 8.86
CA GLU A 404 -17.35 -5.59 8.51
C GLU A 404 -18.86 -5.53 8.80
N SER A 405 -19.26 -4.69 9.77
CA SER A 405 -20.63 -4.62 10.31
C SER A 405 -21.50 -3.51 9.71
N ARG A 406 -20.93 -2.67 8.84
CA ARG A 406 -21.67 -1.55 8.24
C ARG A 406 -22.79 -1.99 7.31
N SER A 407 -23.71 -1.06 7.05
CA SER A 407 -24.74 -1.25 6.04
C SER A 407 -24.16 -0.99 4.65
N TYR A 408 -24.09 -2.04 3.83
CA TYR A 408 -23.66 -1.97 2.44
C TYR A 408 -24.85 -2.23 1.53
N VAL A 409 -25.05 -1.37 0.53
CA VAL A 409 -26.11 -1.45 -0.47
C VAL A 409 -25.53 -1.21 -1.86
N ILE A 410 -26.30 -1.39 -2.93
CA ILE A 410 -25.80 -1.10 -4.28
C ILE A 410 -25.38 0.38 -4.41
N PHE A 411 -24.43 0.67 -5.31
CA PHE A 411 -23.82 2.00 -5.40
C PHE A 411 -24.86 3.11 -5.51
N TYR A 412 -25.82 2.94 -6.43
CA TYR A 412 -26.87 3.92 -6.67
C TYR A 412 -27.68 4.24 -5.41
N GLU A 413 -28.09 3.22 -4.64
CA GLU A 413 -28.80 3.41 -3.37
C GLU A 413 -27.93 4.08 -2.31
N ALA A 414 -26.67 3.66 -2.20
CA ALA A 414 -25.73 4.14 -1.17
C ALA A 414 -25.49 5.66 -1.31
N ILE A 415 -25.45 6.15 -2.54
CA ILE A 415 -25.24 7.56 -2.84
C ILE A 415 -26.55 8.30 -3.14
N ARG A 416 -27.71 7.63 -3.21
CA ARG A 416 -29.01 8.22 -3.61
C ARG A 416 -29.40 9.45 -2.78
N TYR A 417 -29.07 9.42 -1.49
CA TYR A 417 -29.30 10.55 -0.57
C TYR A 417 -28.45 11.79 -0.93
N TRP A 418 -27.33 11.59 -1.61
CA TRP A 418 -26.36 12.62 -1.94
C TRP A 418 -26.49 13.08 -3.41
N GLY A 419 -26.74 12.15 -4.34
CA GLY A 419 -26.90 12.38 -5.78
C GLY A 419 -25.58 12.27 -6.55
N ILE A 420 -25.48 11.28 -7.45
CA ILE A 420 -24.29 10.86 -8.24
C ILE A 420 -23.65 11.96 -9.08
N GLY A 421 -24.38 13.03 -9.41
CA GLY A 421 -23.82 14.17 -10.12
C GLY A 421 -23.17 15.21 -9.21
N ASN A 422 -24.00 15.96 -8.48
CA ASN A 422 -23.55 17.19 -7.81
C ASN A 422 -22.70 16.97 -6.55
N LYS A 423 -22.64 15.75 -6.02
CA LYS A 423 -22.13 15.53 -4.65
C LYS A 423 -21.19 14.34 -4.50
N ILE A 424 -20.75 13.71 -5.59
CA ILE A 424 -19.82 12.58 -5.50
C ILE A 424 -18.36 13.02 -5.45
N ASP A 425 -18.01 14.14 -6.08
CA ASP A 425 -16.65 14.70 -6.00
C ASP A 425 -16.23 14.90 -4.53
N GLY A 426 -15.07 14.36 -4.17
CA GLY A 426 -14.51 14.38 -2.83
C GLY A 426 -15.19 13.43 -1.83
N LYS A 427 -16.15 12.60 -2.26
CA LYS A 427 -16.78 11.62 -1.36
C LYS A 427 -15.92 10.39 -1.20
N GLU A 428 -15.94 9.91 0.04
CA GLU A 428 -15.30 8.69 0.45
C GLU A 428 -16.36 7.62 0.67
N ALA A 429 -16.06 6.41 0.22
CA ALA A 429 -16.87 5.23 0.42
C ALA A 429 -16.00 4.05 0.82
N ILE A 430 -16.64 3.04 1.38
CA ILE A 430 -16.08 1.70 1.45
C ILE A 430 -16.86 0.84 0.46
N VAL A 431 -16.14 0.19 -0.45
CA VAL A 431 -16.70 -0.84 -1.31
C VAL A 431 -16.36 -2.20 -0.72
N LYS A 432 -17.37 -3.04 -0.59
CA LYS A 432 -17.28 -4.46 -0.24
C LYS A 432 -17.46 -5.28 -1.51
N ILE A 433 -16.60 -6.27 -1.70
CA ILE A 433 -16.70 -7.27 -2.76
C ILE A 433 -17.22 -8.57 -2.12
N PRO A 434 -18.53 -8.90 -2.25
CA PRO A 434 -19.09 -10.03 -1.51
C PRO A 434 -18.52 -11.39 -1.89
N SER A 435 -18.06 -11.55 -3.14
CA SER A 435 -17.49 -12.80 -3.66
C SER A 435 -16.14 -13.15 -3.03
N THR A 436 -15.31 -12.15 -2.74
CA THR A 436 -13.96 -12.33 -2.16
C THR A 436 -13.89 -11.98 -0.69
N GLY A 437 -14.87 -11.23 -0.18
CA GLY A 437 -14.83 -10.67 1.17
C GLY A 437 -13.87 -9.47 1.32
N GLU A 438 -13.35 -8.95 0.21
CA GLU A 438 -12.44 -7.81 0.21
C GLU A 438 -13.17 -6.48 0.42
N TYR A 439 -12.44 -5.53 1.00
CA TYR A 439 -12.91 -4.17 1.23
C TYR A 439 -11.90 -3.17 0.68
N TYR A 440 -12.38 -2.09 0.07
CA TYR A 440 -11.54 -0.98 -0.37
C TYR A 440 -12.13 0.33 0.11
N THR A 441 -11.29 1.25 0.55
CA THR A 441 -11.68 2.66 0.57
C THR A 441 -11.68 3.19 -0.86
N ILE A 442 -12.63 4.06 -1.18
CA ILE A 442 -12.73 4.76 -2.46
C ILE A 442 -12.91 6.23 -2.16
N LYS A 443 -12.09 7.10 -2.76
CA LYS A 443 -12.24 8.55 -2.72
C LYS A 443 -12.39 9.09 -4.13
N PHE A 444 -13.59 9.53 -4.49
CA PHE A 444 -13.83 10.13 -5.80
C PHE A 444 -13.15 11.50 -5.88
N ILE A 445 -12.35 11.71 -6.93
CA ILE A 445 -11.57 12.93 -7.13
C ILE A 445 -12.25 13.86 -8.12
N ASN A 446 -12.78 13.29 -9.21
CA ASN A 446 -13.45 14.04 -10.24
C ASN A 446 -14.56 13.20 -10.87
N TRP A 447 -15.62 13.87 -11.28
CA TRP A 447 -16.78 13.29 -11.94
C TRP A 447 -17.30 14.23 -13.04
N GLN A 448 -17.08 13.85 -14.29
CA GLN A 448 -17.53 14.62 -15.44
C GLN A 448 -19.05 14.65 -15.53
N ARG A 449 -19.55 15.84 -15.88
CA ARG A 449 -20.96 16.18 -16.08
C ARG A 449 -21.27 16.36 -17.56
N GLY A 450 -22.49 16.01 -17.96
CA GLY A 450 -23.08 16.45 -19.24
C GLY A 450 -22.60 15.71 -20.49
N GLY A 451 -22.11 14.47 -20.35
CA GLY A 451 -21.56 13.67 -21.44
C GLY A 451 -20.13 13.23 -21.11
N GLY A 452 -19.56 12.32 -21.91
CA GLY A 452 -18.14 11.96 -21.83
C GLY A 452 -17.75 10.95 -20.76
N GLY A 453 -18.49 10.84 -19.65
CA GLY A 453 -18.28 9.75 -18.68
C GLY A 453 -16.98 9.81 -17.88
N ALA A 454 -16.10 10.80 -18.08
CA ALA A 454 -14.81 10.83 -17.37
C ALA A 454 -15.02 10.89 -15.85
N PHE A 455 -14.18 10.18 -15.12
CA PHE A 455 -14.15 10.23 -13.67
C PHE A 455 -12.80 9.73 -13.16
N SER A 456 -12.52 10.01 -11.91
CA SER A 456 -11.34 9.44 -11.25
C SER A 456 -11.63 9.22 -9.78
N TYR A 457 -11.01 8.20 -9.23
CA TYR A 457 -11.03 7.97 -7.80
C TYR A 457 -9.70 7.37 -7.35
N ILE A 458 -9.49 7.43 -6.06
CA ILE A 458 -8.40 6.75 -5.40
C ILE A 458 -8.97 5.59 -4.62
N ARG A 459 -8.39 4.39 -4.75
CA ARG A 459 -8.77 3.21 -4.01
C ARG A 459 -7.64 2.68 -3.16
N THR A 460 -7.93 2.22 -1.95
CA THR A 460 -6.96 1.49 -1.13
C THR A 460 -7.58 0.21 -0.60
N PRO A 461 -6.94 -0.96 -0.77
CA PRO A 461 -7.37 -2.17 -0.09
C PRO A 461 -7.35 -1.98 1.42
N ILE A 462 -8.34 -2.55 2.10
CA ILE A 462 -8.44 -2.57 3.55
C ILE A 462 -8.00 -3.93 4.05
N ASP A 463 -6.90 -3.95 4.82
CA ASP A 463 -6.44 -5.15 5.52
C ASP A 463 -7.17 -5.30 6.87
N LEU A 464 -8.16 -6.19 6.90
CA LEU A 464 -8.95 -6.48 8.09
C LEU A 464 -8.12 -7.04 9.26
N THR A 465 -6.96 -7.65 8.98
CA THR A 465 -6.11 -8.18 10.04
C THR A 465 -5.44 -7.06 10.83
N LYS A 466 -5.03 -5.98 10.14
CA LYS A 466 -4.42 -4.78 10.73
C LYS A 466 -5.42 -3.87 11.44
N ILE A 467 -6.71 -3.96 11.11
CA ILE A 467 -7.78 -3.23 11.83
C ILE A 467 -8.01 -3.82 13.22
N ASN A 468 -7.88 -5.13 13.34
CA ASN A 468 -8.13 -5.89 14.56
C ASN A 468 -6.92 -6.01 15.50
N GLU A 469 -5.80 -5.35 15.20
CA GLU A 469 -4.63 -5.24 16.10
C GLU A 469 -4.82 -4.22 17.25
N GLY A 470 -6.08 -3.86 17.56
CA GLY A 470 -6.45 -3.20 18.80
C GLY A 470 -6.44 -4.18 19.97
N VAL A 471 -6.08 -3.69 21.15
CA VAL A 471 -5.95 -4.44 22.41
C VAL A 471 -7.01 -5.54 22.56
N ARG A 472 -6.56 -6.80 22.64
CA ARG A 472 -7.39 -7.89 23.19
C ARG A 472 -7.14 -7.99 24.69
N PHE A 473 -8.21 -7.94 25.47
CA PHE A 473 -8.12 -8.25 26.89
C PHE A 473 -7.76 -9.73 27.07
N ALA A 474 -7.18 -10.09 28.23
CA ALA A 474 -6.86 -11.49 28.54
C ALA A 474 -8.11 -12.41 28.59
N ASP A 475 -9.31 -11.83 28.58
CA ASP A 475 -10.59 -12.52 28.48
C ASP A 475 -11.12 -12.67 27.03
N GLY A 476 -10.40 -12.16 26.04
CA GLY A 476 -10.72 -12.31 24.62
C GLY A 476 -11.73 -11.30 24.06
N THR A 477 -12.05 -10.23 24.79
CA THR A 477 -12.80 -9.08 24.24
C THR A 477 -11.91 -7.99 23.68
#